data_AF-A0A2V6TD44-F1
#
_entry.id   AF-A0A2V6TD44-F1
#
_cell.length_a   1.000
_cell.length_b   1.000
_cell.length_c   1.000
_cell.angle_alpha   90.00
_cell.angle_beta   90.00
_cell.angle_gamma   90.00
#
_symmetry.space_group_name_H-M   'P 1'
#
loop_
_entity.id
_entity.type
_entity.pdbx_description
1 polymer ?
#
loop_
_entity_poly.entity_id
_entity_poly.type
_entity_poly.pdbx_seq_one_letter_code
_entity_poly.pdbx_strand_id
1 'polypeptide(L)'
;MNREEVLAKLAAGEIRVEEAANLMKEAEPAKGGSLYCRVSEKGAVSVYGLQRMPVTLYVDQWERLLEFADEIRRFLKAHDAELKRKAR
;
A
#
# COMPACT_ATOMS: atom_id res chain seq x y z
N MET A 1 -0.65 -5.50 16.96
CA MET A 1 0.30 -6.59 17.22
C MET A 1 1.58 -6.25 16.49
N ASN A 2 2.70 -6.13 17.19
CA ASN A 2 3.99 -5.89 16.56
C ASN A 2 4.56 -7.21 16.01
N ARG A 3 5.41 -7.15 14.99
CA ARG A 3 6.06 -8.34 14.39
C ARG A 3 6.73 -9.22 15.44
N GLU A 4 7.35 -8.58 16.44
CA GLU A 4 8.02 -9.23 17.56
C GLU A 4 7.05 -9.99 18.47
N GLU A 5 5.84 -9.47 18.69
CA GLU A 5 4.81 -10.15 19.49
C GLU A 5 4.27 -11.38 18.76
N VAL A 6 4.11 -11.29 17.44
CA VAL A 6 3.66 -12.44 16.61
C VAL A 6 4.74 -13.52 16.59
N LEU A 7 6.01 -13.14 16.47
CA LEU A 7 7.14 -14.08 16.54
C LEU A 7 7.28 -14.71 17.93
N ALA A 8 7.08 -13.93 19.00
CA ALA A 8 7.12 -14.44 20.37
C ALA A 8 6.01 -15.46 20.64
N LYS A 9 4.78 -15.20 20.18
CA LYS A 9 3.67 -16.16 20.31
C LYS A 9 3.86 -17.42 19.47
N LEU A 10 4.46 -17.29 18.28
CA LEU A 10 4.83 -18.44 17.46
C LEU A 10 5.89 -19.30 18.15
N ALA A 11 6.92 -18.66 18.72
CA ALA A 11 7.97 -19.35 19.47
C ALA A 11 7.46 -20.00 20.76
N ALA A 12 6.46 -19.41 21.41
CA ALA A 12 5.78 -19.97 22.57
C ALA A 12 4.77 -21.09 22.22
N GLY A 13 4.49 -21.32 20.93
CA GLY A 13 3.53 -22.32 20.47
C GLY A 13 2.05 -21.95 20.68
N GLU A 14 1.76 -20.70 21.03
CA GLU A 14 0.40 -20.19 21.25
C GLU A 14 -0.39 -20.01 19.94
N ILE A 15 0.31 -19.87 18.82
CA ILE A 15 -0.27 -19.68 17.48
C ILE A 15 0.37 -20.64 16.48
N ARG A 16 -0.42 -21.08 15.50
CA ARG A 16 0.08 -21.93 14.40
C ARG A 16 0.86 -21.11 13.39
N VAL A 17 1.76 -21.77 12.65
CA VAL A 17 2.57 -21.15 11.59
C VAL A 17 1.72 -20.40 10.56
N GLU A 18 0.56 -20.94 10.18
CA GLU A 18 -0.38 -20.29 9.25
C GLU A 18 -1.01 -19.02 9.84
N GLU A 19 -1.34 -19.06 11.12
CA GLU A 19 -1.96 -17.94 11.85
C GLU A 19 -0.92 -16.82 12.08
N ALA A 20 0.31 -17.19 12.41
CA ALA A 20 1.44 -16.27 12.48
C ALA A 20 1.77 -15.63 11.12
N ALA A 21 1.70 -16.37 10.02
CA ALA A 21 1.95 -15.84 8.68
C ALA A 21 0.89 -14.80 8.26
N ASN A 22 -0.39 -15.04 8.59
CA ASN A 22 -1.46 -14.09 8.35
C ASN A 22 -1.31 -12.84 9.22
N LEU A 23 -1.04 -13.02 10.51
CA LEU A 23 -0.78 -11.91 11.43
C LEU A 23 0.46 -11.11 11.04
N MET A 24 1.51 -11.72 10.47
CA MET A 24 2.68 -11.00 9.96
C MET A 24 2.38 -10.22 8.68
N LYS A 25 1.52 -10.72 7.79
CA LYS A 25 1.05 -9.96 6.62
C LYS A 25 0.25 -8.73 7.05
N GLU A 26 -0.52 -8.86 8.13
CA GLU A 26 -1.29 -7.76 8.73
C GLU A 26 -0.42 -6.82 9.58
N ALA A 27 0.63 -7.36 10.20
CA ALA A 27 1.55 -6.66 11.10
C ALA A 27 2.86 -6.21 10.44
N GLU A 28 3.00 -6.27 9.12
CA GLU A 28 3.95 -5.39 8.43
C GLU A 28 3.32 -3.99 8.43
N PRO A 29 3.70 -3.08 9.36
CA PRO A 29 3.43 -1.68 9.12
C PRO A 29 4.09 -1.36 7.78
N ALA A 30 3.29 -0.88 6.82
CA ALA A 30 3.81 -0.27 5.60
C ALA A 30 4.95 0.65 6.04
N LYS A 31 6.20 0.30 5.68
CA LYS A 31 7.40 1.04 6.07
C LYS A 31 7.09 2.52 5.87
N GLY A 32 6.96 3.24 6.99
CA GLY A 32 6.24 4.49 7.08
C GLY A 32 6.59 5.44 5.93
N GLY A 33 5.59 5.70 5.08
CA GLY A 33 5.59 6.80 4.12
C GLY A 33 6.32 6.59 2.79
N SER A 34 7.03 5.49 2.54
CA SER A 34 7.69 5.30 1.23
C SER A 34 6.80 4.50 0.28
N LEU A 35 6.66 4.98 -0.95
CA LEU A 35 5.92 4.26 -1.99
C LEU A 35 6.65 2.98 -2.38
N TYR A 36 5.91 1.89 -2.55
CA TYR A 36 6.45 0.63 -3.09
C TYR A 36 5.39 -0.11 -3.90
N CYS A 37 5.84 -0.92 -4.85
CA CYS A 37 4.98 -1.68 -5.75
C CYS A 37 5.05 -3.18 -5.44
N ARG A 38 3.92 -3.89 -5.61
CA ARG A 38 3.88 -5.36 -5.66
C ARG A 38 3.03 -5.80 -6.86
N VAL A 39 3.42 -6.91 -7.48
CA VAL A 39 2.56 -7.60 -8.46
C VAL A 39 1.61 -8.52 -7.70
N SER A 40 0.33 -8.42 -7.99
CA SER A 40 -0.70 -9.29 -7.42
C SER A 40 -0.75 -10.65 -8.12
N GLU A 41 -1.29 -11.65 -7.43
CA GLU A 41 -1.53 -13.00 -8.00
C GLU A 41 -2.44 -12.96 -9.25
N LYS A 42 -3.24 -11.91 -9.40
CA LYS A 42 -4.13 -11.70 -10.55
C LYS A 42 -3.46 -10.95 -11.72
N GLY A 43 -2.16 -10.67 -11.64
CA GLY A 43 -1.41 -9.98 -12.70
C GLY A 43 -1.58 -8.45 -12.73
N ALA A 44 -2.23 -7.86 -11.72
CA ALA A 44 -2.31 -6.40 -11.56
C ALA A 44 -1.15 -5.84 -10.72
N VAL A 45 -0.82 -4.56 -10.89
CA VAL A 45 0.20 -3.86 -10.10
C VAL A 45 -0.46 -3.03 -9.00
N SER A 46 0.00 -3.23 -7.77
CA SER A 46 -0.47 -2.55 -6.57
C SER A 46 0.59 -1.58 -6.04
N VAL A 47 0.24 -0.30 -5.86
CA VAL A 47 1.07 0.72 -5.23
C VAL A 47 0.63 0.96 -3.79
N TYR A 48 1.55 0.80 -2.87
CA TYR A 48 1.36 0.97 -1.42
C TYR A 48 2.05 2.25 -0.92
N GLY A 49 1.72 2.66 0.31
CA GLY A 49 2.39 3.78 0.99
C GLY A 49 1.69 5.14 0.83
N LEU A 50 0.61 5.23 0.06
CA LEU A 50 -0.23 6.44 -0.06
C LEU A 50 -1.33 6.51 1.01
N GLN A 51 -2.03 5.40 1.24
CA GLN A 51 -3.17 5.29 2.13
C GLN A 51 -3.28 3.85 2.68
N ARG A 52 -4.27 3.59 3.54
CA ARG A 52 -4.50 2.26 4.15
C ARG A 52 -4.64 1.15 3.10
N MET A 53 -5.32 1.44 2.00
CA MET A 53 -5.52 0.49 0.90
C MET A 53 -4.56 0.79 -0.26
N PRO A 54 -3.98 -0.23 -0.91
CA PRO A 54 -3.19 0.00 -2.11
C PRO A 54 -4.05 0.50 -3.26
N VAL A 55 -3.44 1.24 -4.18
CA VAL A 55 -4.02 1.51 -5.50
C VAL A 55 -3.60 0.38 -6.42
N THR A 56 -4.56 -0.43 -6.86
CA THR A 56 -4.31 -1.59 -7.72
C THR A 56 -4.97 -1.39 -9.07
N LEU A 57 -4.18 -1.44 -10.14
CA LEU A 57 -4.67 -1.36 -11.51
C LEU A 57 -3.97 -2.41 -12.38
N TYR A 58 -4.61 -2.82 -13.48
CA TYR A 58 -3.97 -3.62 -14.52
C TYR A 58 -2.97 -2.79 -15.32
N VAL A 59 -2.09 -3.46 -16.08
CA VAL A 59 -1.01 -2.81 -16.83
C VAL A 59 -1.53 -1.72 -17.78
N ASP A 60 -2.50 -2.04 -18.64
CA ASP A 60 -3.07 -1.07 -19.59
C ASP A 60 -3.69 0.16 -18.91
N GLN A 61 -4.24 -0.04 -17.70
CA GLN A 61 -4.81 1.05 -16.90
C GLN A 61 -3.72 1.94 -16.31
N TRP A 62 -2.60 1.34 -15.86
CA TRP A 62 -1.44 2.10 -15.41
C TRP A 62 -0.84 2.91 -16.55
N GLU A 63 -0.63 2.30 -17.72
CA GLU A 63 -0.08 2.99 -18.90
C GLU A 63 -0.92 4.20 -19.27
N ARG A 64 -2.23 4.02 -19.40
CA ARG A 64 -3.16 5.12 -19.70
C ARG A 64 -3.18 6.20 -18.61
N LEU A 65 -3.10 5.83 -17.32
CA LEU A 65 -3.06 6.80 -16.22
C LEU A 65 -1.75 7.60 -16.22
N LEU A 66 -0.63 6.94 -16.50
CA LEU A 66 0.69 7.55 -16.54
C LEU A 66 0.81 8.54 -17.71
N GLU A 67 0.24 8.21 -18.86
CA GLU A 67 0.10 9.15 -19.99
C GLU A 67 -0.75 10.37 -19.61
N PHE A 68 -1.78 10.19 -18.78
CA PHE A 68 -2.64 11.26 -18.30
C PHE A 68 -2.07 12.06 -17.10
N ALA A 69 -0.87 11.72 -16.62
CA ALA A 69 -0.32 12.29 -15.40
C ALA A 69 -0.11 13.81 -15.47
N ASP A 70 0.23 14.36 -16.63
CA ASP A 70 0.42 15.80 -16.79
C ASP A 70 -0.89 16.59 -16.68
N GLU A 71 -1.99 16.05 -17.20
CA GLU A 71 -3.31 16.66 -17.03
C GLU A 71 -3.74 16.65 -15.57
N ILE A 72 -3.45 15.57 -14.83
CA ILE A 72 -3.69 15.53 -13.37
C ILE A 72 -2.89 16.64 -12.67
N ARG A 73 -1.60 16.81 -13.01
CA ARG A 73 -0.76 17.86 -12.41
C ARG A 73 -1.30 19.26 -12.70
N ARG A 74 -1.76 19.53 -13.94
CA ARG A 74 -2.38 20.79 -14.34
C ARG A 74 -3.67 21.05 -13.56
N PHE A 75 -4.54 20.05 -13.47
CA PHE A 75 -5.81 20.13 -12.75
C PHE A 75 -5.59 20.42 -11.26
N LEU A 76 -4.67 19.69 -10.60
CA LEU A 76 -4.33 19.93 -9.19
C LEU A 76 -3.84 21.35 -8.93
N LYS A 77 -3.04 21.91 -9.85
CA LYS A 77 -2.55 23.30 -9.74
C LYS A 77 -3.67 24.32 -9.94
N ALA A 78 -4.55 24.09 -10.91
CA ALA A 78 -5.68 24.98 -11.19
C ALA A 78 -6.66 25.06 -10.01
N HIS A 79 -6.82 23.97 -9.26
CA HIS A 79 -7.76 23.84 -8.15
C HIS A 79 -7.08 23.82 -6.77
N ASP A 80 -5.85 24.30 -6.63
CA ASP A 80 -5.08 24.19 -5.37
C ASP A 80 -5.83 24.76 -4.14
N ALA A 81 -6.60 25.85 -4.33
CA ALA A 81 -7.39 26.47 -3.28
C ALA A 81 -8.59 25.61 -2.78
N GLU A 82 -9.06 24.65 -3.59
CA GLU A 82 -10.17 23.76 -3.25
C GLU A 82 -9.69 22.46 -2.57
N LEU A 83 -8.40 22.13 -2.71
CA LEU A 83 -7.85 20.85 -2.33
C LEU A 83 -7.24 20.87 -0.93
N LYS A 84 -7.54 19.83 -0.15
CA LYS A 84 -6.93 19.63 1.18
C LYS A 84 -5.62 18.86 1.06
N ARG A 85 -4.56 19.40 1.65
CA ARG A 85 -3.29 18.69 1.83
C ARG A 85 -3.26 18.05 3.21
N LYS A 86 -3.01 16.74 3.29
CA LYS A 86 -2.73 16.09 4.56
C LYS A 86 -1.27 16.35 4.93
N ALA A 87 -1.03 16.84 6.14
CA ALA A 87 0.30 16.79 6.74
C ALA A 87 0.72 15.32 6.89
N ARG A 88 1.96 15.02 6.54
CA ARG A 88 2.55 13.68 6.61
C ARG A 88 2.90 13.33 8.04
#